data_AF-A0A0M9ECS6-F1
#
_entry.id   AF-A0A0M9ECS6-F1
#
_cell.length_a   1.000
_cell.length_b   1.000
_cell.length_c   1.000
_cell.angle_alpha   90.00
_cell.angle_beta   90.00
_cell.angle_gamma   90.00
#
_symmetry.space_group_name_H-M   'P 1'
#
loop_
_entity.id
_entity.type
_entity.pdbx_description
1 polymer ?
#
loop_
_entity_poly.entity_id
_entity_poly.type
_entity_poly.pdbx_seq_one_letter_code
_entity_poly.pdbx_strand_id
1 'polypeptide(L)'
;MGVYIQLKTLNQYIPKNEWSALFDESLQLLKSKNIMGLRSDVIQYEGQPEVKRSYYSRNIEMEIDDPAKHHWDVVGDIDSLLTAESFFMYRNPSNIESNQEPDDNIDIIQALIEEVDSDDYGDYNTIFNSKTQGYPYHYILLAVGMLVEDRFPKYAIVSGDIDRYQAIEAQKIIKDILKKDVALPVVTEWERLIDRITNFRTNLKGIEAFNYIIRDDPRRDGKLRYQAIANKFSEIDFHLWILNELKEYESPNQNGSLSIFTDWLNAGFDLKTLANLTCLHKNGPQFQPEKFTTALVESLWLTTDFEIRKQFDILQKPKGEVDRVMSQFGMAMFDMMGGKGRDLKVYLAEDQLLDILENVFPDKIEQLRDIVTDDRKELTESLELSKEYLNKFCCDDDTMDEKFSLVDGTEFFTLNNEDSLSKSQKLILSGISSILNQAEKEFLKNDELAEIFINQPDINKCRFTLVQITKEYGPRLTENAWNWIDKENDFSLIKTLCVLAAMVNMNEQTLYNTKKSIFEKRWLCKLVTEWSKDSEKLESLRKMLEKEMEKNE
;
A
#
# COMPACT_ATOMS: atom_id res chain seq x y z
N MET A 1 8.76 -4.34 0.28
CA MET A 1 7.62 -3.66 -0.35
C MET A 1 6.62 -3.21 0.71
N GLY A 2 5.96 -2.09 0.46
CA GLY A 2 4.93 -1.49 1.31
C GLY A 2 4.55 -0.12 0.76
N VAL A 3 3.44 0.44 1.24
CA VAL A 3 3.02 1.82 0.95
C VAL A 3 3.37 2.68 2.14
N TYR A 4 4.18 3.70 1.94
CA TYR A 4 4.80 4.52 2.98
C TYR A 4 4.26 5.94 2.97
N ILE A 5 4.27 6.55 4.16
CA ILE A 5 4.23 8.00 4.31
C ILE A 5 5.42 8.39 5.19
N GLN A 6 6.12 9.43 4.77
CA GLN A 6 7.26 10.00 5.45
C GLN A 6 7.04 11.49 5.68
N LEU A 7 7.44 11.97 6.86
CA LEU A 7 7.54 13.38 7.19
C LEU A 7 8.96 13.67 7.66
N LYS A 8 9.67 14.50 6.91
CA LYS A 8 11.00 15.01 7.25
C LYS A 8 10.91 16.49 7.61
N THR A 9 11.74 16.94 8.54
CA THR A 9 11.75 18.32 9.04
C THR A 9 13.15 18.82 9.39
N LEU A 10 13.37 20.13 9.26
CA LEU A 10 14.52 20.84 9.80
C LEU A 10 14.15 21.42 11.17
N ASN A 11 14.10 20.55 12.19
CA ASN A 11 13.59 20.86 13.53
C ASN A 11 14.20 22.11 14.16
N GLN A 12 15.47 22.39 13.88
CA GLN A 12 16.20 23.55 14.42
C GLN A 12 15.62 24.91 13.99
N TYR A 13 14.86 24.96 12.89
CA TYR A 13 14.24 26.20 12.37
C TYR A 13 12.72 26.30 12.64
N ILE A 14 12.15 25.33 13.36
CA ILE A 14 10.72 25.29 13.65
C ILE A 14 10.45 25.87 15.05
N PRO A 15 9.60 26.92 15.19
CA PRO A 15 9.24 27.45 16.50
C PRO A 15 8.47 26.45 17.36
N LYS A 16 8.90 26.24 18.60
CA LYS A 16 8.29 25.27 19.53
C LYS A 16 6.81 25.53 19.82
N ASN A 17 6.42 26.79 19.95
CA ASN A 17 5.02 27.19 20.19
C ASN A 17 4.14 26.85 18.98
N GLU A 18 4.63 27.07 17.76
CA GLU A 18 3.89 26.73 16.55
C GLU A 18 3.80 25.21 16.36
N TRP A 19 4.87 24.47 16.64
CA TRP A 19 4.84 23.00 16.64
C TRP A 19 3.85 22.42 17.65
N SER A 20 3.81 22.95 18.88
CA SER A 20 2.86 22.51 19.91
C SER A 20 1.40 22.77 19.49
N ALA A 21 1.11 23.91 18.86
CA ALA A 21 -0.22 24.19 18.31
C ALA A 21 -0.58 23.26 17.14
N LEU A 22 0.40 22.98 16.26
CA LEU A 22 0.25 22.03 15.16
C LEU A 22 0.01 20.60 15.67
N PHE A 23 0.66 20.20 16.77
CA PHE A 23 0.41 18.92 17.43
C PHE A 23 -1.05 18.81 17.87
N ASP A 24 -1.61 19.83 18.51
CA ASP A 24 -3.02 19.82 18.95
C ASP A 24 -3.98 19.70 17.74
N GLU A 25 -3.68 20.38 16.63
CA GLU A 25 -4.45 20.28 15.38
C GLU A 25 -4.36 18.87 14.75
N SER A 26 -3.16 18.28 14.73
CA SER A 26 -2.95 16.92 14.23
C SER A 26 -3.72 15.90 15.07
N LEU A 27 -3.75 16.08 16.39
CA LEU A 27 -4.47 15.23 17.31
C LEU A 27 -5.99 15.35 17.12
N GLN A 28 -6.49 16.56 16.84
CA GLN A 28 -7.90 16.79 16.49
C GLN A 28 -8.28 16.08 15.19
N LEU A 29 -7.44 16.15 14.15
CA LEU A 29 -7.65 15.41 12.90
C LEU A 29 -7.74 13.91 13.17
N LEU A 30 -6.73 13.39 13.87
CA LEU A 30 -6.61 11.98 14.20
C LEU A 30 -7.84 11.50 15.01
N LYS A 31 -8.23 12.21 16.07
CA LYS A 31 -9.41 11.88 16.91
C LYS A 31 -10.76 11.98 16.18
N SER A 32 -10.83 12.65 15.02
CA SER A 32 -12.06 12.74 14.23
C SER A 32 -12.39 11.46 13.45
N LYS A 33 -11.42 10.56 13.32
CA LYS A 33 -11.55 9.25 12.68
C LYS A 33 -11.36 8.16 13.73
N ASN A 34 -11.87 6.97 13.44
CA ASN A 34 -11.78 5.81 14.33
C ASN A 34 -10.42 5.11 14.24
N ILE A 35 -9.34 5.88 14.30
CA ILE A 35 -7.97 5.36 14.32
C ILE A 35 -7.66 4.64 15.63
N MET A 36 -6.61 3.81 15.61
CA MET A 36 -6.13 3.11 16.79
C MET A 36 -4.62 3.23 16.98
N GLY A 37 -4.23 3.27 18.25
CA GLY A 37 -2.84 3.18 18.73
C GLY A 37 -2.61 1.91 19.54
N LEU A 38 -1.35 1.63 19.89
CA LEU A 38 -0.98 0.47 20.70
C LEU A 38 -0.85 0.86 22.18
N ARG A 39 -1.64 0.24 23.04
CA ARG A 39 -1.60 0.43 24.50
C ARG A 39 -1.10 -0.80 25.22
N SER A 40 -0.73 -0.60 26.47
CA SER A 40 -0.42 -1.70 27.38
C SER A 40 -0.79 -1.34 28.81
N ASP A 41 -1.54 -2.21 29.47
CA ASP A 41 -1.96 -2.04 30.86
C ASP A 41 -1.50 -3.24 31.71
N VAL A 42 -1.46 -3.04 33.02
CA VAL A 42 -1.27 -4.11 34.01
C VAL A 42 -2.62 -4.49 34.59
N ILE A 43 -2.93 -5.78 34.57
CA ILE A 43 -4.24 -6.32 34.96
C ILE A 43 -4.05 -7.38 36.02
N GLN A 44 -4.94 -7.40 37.01
CA GLN A 44 -4.99 -8.41 38.04
C GLN A 44 -6.35 -9.12 37.99
N TYR A 45 -6.33 -10.42 37.71
CA TYR A 45 -7.49 -11.28 37.89
C TYR A 45 -7.48 -11.84 39.32
N GLU A 46 -8.65 -12.04 39.91
CA GLU A 46 -8.78 -12.56 41.27
C GLU A 46 -8.04 -13.91 41.40
N GLY A 47 -7.19 -14.04 42.43
CA GLY A 47 -6.39 -15.24 42.66
C GLY A 47 -5.20 -15.44 41.72
N GLN A 48 -4.92 -14.51 40.81
CA GLN A 48 -3.82 -14.58 39.84
C GLN A 48 -2.80 -13.43 40.03
N PRO A 49 -1.53 -13.61 39.63
CA PRO A 49 -0.56 -12.52 39.63
C PRO A 49 -0.91 -11.47 38.57
N GLU A 50 -0.35 -10.27 38.73
CA GLU A 50 -0.45 -9.21 37.73
C GLU A 50 0.13 -9.65 36.38
N VAL A 51 -0.54 -9.26 35.30
CA VAL A 51 -0.11 -9.53 33.93
C VAL A 51 -0.19 -8.27 33.08
N LYS A 52 0.85 -8.04 32.26
CA LYS A 52 0.85 -6.97 31.26
C LYS A 52 0.12 -7.42 30.00
N ARG A 53 -0.86 -6.64 29.55
CA ARG A 53 -1.66 -6.89 28.35
C ARG A 53 -1.51 -5.75 27.36
N SER A 54 -1.16 -6.06 26.11
CA SER A 54 -1.14 -5.08 25.02
C SER A 54 -2.41 -5.17 24.18
N TYR A 55 -2.93 -4.03 23.74
CA TYR A 55 -4.19 -3.95 23.00
C TYR A 55 -4.27 -2.71 22.11
N TYR A 56 -5.14 -2.76 21.11
CA TYR A 56 -5.45 -1.62 20.27
C TYR A 56 -6.51 -0.73 20.92
N SER A 57 -6.27 0.57 20.99
CA SER A 57 -7.18 1.53 21.62
C SER A 57 -7.41 2.74 20.74
N ARG A 58 -8.61 3.33 20.84
CA ARG A 58 -8.91 4.65 20.26
C ARG A 58 -8.18 5.79 20.99
N ASN A 59 -7.74 5.54 22.22
CA ASN A 59 -6.92 6.49 22.94
C ASN A 59 -5.49 6.45 22.40
N ILE A 60 -5.21 7.30 21.42
CA ILE A 60 -3.91 7.38 20.74
C ILE A 60 -2.89 8.28 21.45
N GLU A 61 -3.29 9.03 22.49
CA GLU A 61 -2.46 10.07 23.11
C GLU A 61 -1.66 9.54 24.33
N MET A 62 -0.35 9.43 24.18
CA MET A 62 0.56 8.76 25.11
C MET A 62 1.25 9.77 26.04
N GLU A 63 1.55 9.36 27.28
CA GLU A 63 2.45 10.08 28.20
C GLU A 63 2.05 11.56 28.45
N ILE A 64 0.75 11.84 28.58
CA ILE A 64 0.19 13.21 28.73
C ILE A 64 0.82 13.97 29.91
N ASP A 65 1.16 13.26 30.99
CA ASP A 65 1.72 13.83 32.21
C ASP A 65 3.23 14.14 32.13
N ASP A 66 3.93 13.65 31.09
CA ASP A 66 5.36 13.88 30.85
C ASP A 66 5.53 14.70 29.55
N PRO A 67 5.67 16.04 29.63
CA PRO A 67 5.74 16.90 28.45
C PRO A 67 6.84 16.53 27.44
N ALA A 68 7.92 15.87 27.89
CA ALA A 68 9.01 15.43 27.02
C ALA A 68 8.69 14.13 26.28
N LYS A 69 7.75 13.33 26.80
CA LYS A 69 7.31 12.09 26.18
C LYS A 69 5.91 12.18 25.60
N HIS A 70 5.17 13.26 25.83
CA HIS A 70 3.81 13.43 25.29
C HIS A 70 3.81 13.35 23.76
N HIS A 71 3.14 12.33 23.22
CA HIS A 71 3.00 12.08 21.79
C HIS A 71 1.64 11.47 21.48
N TRP A 72 1.29 11.38 20.20
CA TRP A 72 0.29 10.41 19.76
C TRP A 72 0.98 9.24 19.04
N ASP A 73 0.37 8.05 19.09
CA ASP A 73 0.77 6.83 18.38
C ASP A 73 -0.41 6.23 17.62
N VAL A 74 -0.23 6.00 16.31
CA VAL A 74 -1.22 5.45 15.40
C VAL A 74 -0.64 4.24 14.66
N VAL A 75 -1.34 3.11 14.71
CA VAL A 75 -0.94 1.86 14.08
C VAL A 75 -1.96 1.33 13.07
N GLY A 76 -3.16 1.92 13.04
CA GLY A 76 -4.25 1.41 12.22
C GLY A 76 -5.57 2.16 12.35
N ASP A 77 -6.61 1.54 11.80
CA ASP A 77 -8.00 1.99 11.86
C ASP A 77 -8.89 0.91 12.49
N ILE A 78 -9.61 1.27 13.56
CA ILE A 78 -10.35 0.32 14.39
C ILE A 78 -11.59 -0.25 13.70
N ASP A 79 -12.17 0.48 12.74
CA ASP A 79 -13.39 0.06 12.05
C ASP A 79 -13.07 -1.08 11.07
N SER A 80 -11.96 -0.96 10.35
CA SER A 80 -11.45 -2.00 9.47
C SER A 80 -10.62 -3.07 10.18
N LEU A 81 -10.14 -2.81 11.41
CA LEU A 81 -9.19 -3.64 12.16
C LEU A 81 -7.84 -3.85 11.46
N LEU A 82 -7.58 -3.11 10.38
CA LEU A 82 -6.35 -3.17 9.60
C LEU A 82 -5.28 -2.32 10.27
N THR A 83 -4.08 -2.88 10.38
CA THR A 83 -2.93 -2.26 11.05
C THR A 83 -1.67 -2.50 10.25
N ALA A 84 -0.74 -1.55 10.27
CA ALA A 84 0.62 -1.77 9.79
C ALA A 84 1.65 -1.24 10.80
N GLU A 85 2.56 -0.37 10.39
CA GLU A 85 3.60 0.17 11.26
C GLU A 85 3.08 1.34 12.11
N SER A 86 3.81 1.66 13.18
CA SER A 86 3.47 2.75 14.11
C SER A 86 3.95 4.09 13.57
N PHE A 87 3.07 5.07 13.63
CA PHE A 87 3.34 6.47 13.37
C PHE A 87 3.19 7.22 14.67
N PHE A 88 4.20 8.01 15.04
CA PHE A 88 4.15 8.85 16.22
C PHE A 88 4.67 10.25 15.93
N MET A 89 4.17 11.22 16.68
CA MET A 89 4.66 12.58 16.67
C MET A 89 4.66 13.11 18.09
N TYR A 90 5.80 13.61 18.55
CA TYR A 90 5.93 14.22 19.87
C TYR A 90 5.39 15.64 19.87
N ARG A 91 4.71 16.02 20.95
CA ARG A 91 4.31 17.41 21.20
C ARG A 91 5.51 18.33 21.39
N ASN A 92 6.56 17.83 22.04
CA ASN A 92 7.82 18.53 22.27
C ASN A 92 8.99 17.61 21.89
N PRO A 93 9.33 17.46 20.61
CA PRO A 93 10.49 16.66 20.21
C PRO A 93 11.77 17.29 20.77
N SER A 94 12.67 16.46 21.31
CA SER A 94 13.91 16.90 21.96
C SER A 94 14.81 17.73 21.04
N ASN A 95 14.68 17.58 19.73
CA ASN A 95 15.53 18.23 18.74
C ASN A 95 14.94 19.56 18.23
N ILE A 96 13.72 19.93 18.65
CA ILE A 96 13.21 21.30 18.47
C ILE A 96 13.70 22.12 19.68
N GLU A 97 15.00 22.43 19.67
CA GLU A 97 15.63 23.39 20.56
C GLU A 97 15.74 24.73 19.81
N SER A 98 14.64 25.48 19.72
CA SER A 98 14.62 26.74 18.96
C SER A 98 15.51 27.80 19.64
N ASN A 99 16.78 27.84 19.27
CA ASN A 99 17.66 29.00 19.50
C ASN A 99 18.08 29.66 18.18
N GLN A 100 17.81 29.03 17.04
CA GLN A 100 18.06 29.61 15.72
C GLN A 100 16.80 30.33 15.23
N GLU A 101 16.96 31.59 14.81
CA GLU A 101 15.87 32.30 14.14
C GLU A 101 15.60 31.63 12.79
N PRO A 102 14.33 31.60 12.32
CA PRO A 102 14.02 31.15 10.98
C PRO A 102 14.89 31.86 9.94
N ASP A 103 15.62 31.09 9.13
CA ASP A 103 16.43 31.62 8.03
C ASP A 103 15.69 31.39 6.71
N ASP A 104 15.44 32.48 5.98
CA ASP A 104 14.75 32.45 4.71
C ASP A 104 15.58 31.81 3.57
N ASN A 105 16.89 31.68 3.75
CA ASN A 105 17.78 31.05 2.77
C ASN A 105 17.84 29.54 2.90
N ILE A 106 17.18 28.97 3.92
CA ILE A 106 17.21 27.53 4.19
C ILE A 106 15.97 26.87 3.63
N ASP A 107 16.17 25.75 2.95
CA ASP A 107 15.10 24.94 2.36
C ASP A 107 15.41 23.45 2.54
N ILE A 108 14.45 22.67 3.04
CA ILE A 108 14.55 21.21 3.17
C ILE A 108 14.84 20.51 1.84
N ILE A 109 14.44 21.09 0.71
CA ILE A 109 14.80 20.59 -0.62
C ILE A 109 16.32 20.62 -0.83
N GLN A 110 17.03 21.61 -0.28
CA GLN A 110 18.49 21.65 -0.35
C GLN A 110 19.09 20.46 0.41
N ALA A 111 18.63 20.19 1.63
CA ALA A 111 19.10 19.05 2.43
C ALA A 111 18.85 17.70 1.73
N LEU A 112 17.73 17.58 0.99
CA LEU A 112 17.43 16.40 0.18
C LEU A 112 18.30 16.30 -1.07
N ILE A 113 18.67 17.42 -1.71
CA ILE A 113 19.62 17.43 -2.82
C ILE A 113 21.01 16.99 -2.33
N GLU A 114 21.43 17.44 -1.15
CA GLU A 114 22.72 17.08 -0.55
C GLU A 114 22.81 15.58 -0.18
N GLU A 115 21.69 14.97 0.22
CA GLU A 115 21.56 13.51 0.43
C GLU A 115 21.89 12.73 -0.87
N VAL A 116 21.43 13.22 -2.03
CA VAL A 116 21.73 12.60 -3.34
C VAL A 116 23.21 12.71 -3.71
N ASP A 117 23.88 13.80 -3.33
CA ASP A 117 25.28 14.06 -3.71
C ASP A 117 26.29 13.31 -2.80
N SER A 118 25.94 12.97 -1.56
CA SER A 118 26.90 12.54 -0.54
C SER A 118 26.76 11.09 -0.06
N ASP A 119 25.70 10.37 -0.45
CA ASP A 119 25.31 9.08 0.13
C ASP A 119 25.21 9.09 1.69
N ASP A 120 25.26 10.28 2.29
CA ASP A 120 25.08 10.51 3.73
C ASP A 120 23.67 11.02 3.98
N TYR A 121 23.17 10.81 5.20
CA TYR A 121 21.87 11.32 5.57
C TYR A 121 21.92 12.85 5.54
N GLY A 122 21.09 13.48 4.71
CA GLY A 122 20.94 14.92 4.70
C GLY A 122 20.62 15.45 6.10
N ASP A 123 20.98 16.71 6.39
CA ASP A 123 20.82 17.34 7.71
C ASP A 123 19.34 17.66 8.01
N TYR A 124 18.52 16.63 8.17
CA TYR A 124 17.11 16.70 8.54
C TYR A 124 16.74 15.64 9.58
N ASN A 125 15.61 15.85 10.22
CA ASN A 125 15.00 14.92 11.17
C ASN A 125 13.87 14.17 10.47
N THR A 126 13.71 12.88 10.77
CA THR A 126 12.53 12.12 10.34
C THR A 126 11.56 12.04 11.51
N ILE A 127 10.36 12.62 11.35
CA ILE A 127 9.30 12.56 12.36
C ILE A 127 8.62 11.19 12.33
N PHE A 128 8.23 10.74 11.13
CA PHE A 128 7.81 9.37 10.87
C PHE A 128 8.22 8.96 9.45
N ASN A 129 8.48 7.68 9.26
CA ASN A 129 8.72 7.04 7.96
C ASN A 129 8.31 5.58 8.11
N SER A 130 7.05 5.29 7.83
CA SER A 130 6.44 4.03 8.20
C SER A 130 5.42 3.59 7.17
N LYS A 131 5.13 2.30 7.15
CA LYS A 131 4.18 1.70 6.22
C LYS A 131 2.75 1.85 6.71
N THR A 132 1.90 2.39 5.84
CA THR A 132 0.45 2.36 5.97
C THR A 132 -0.18 1.15 5.29
N GLN A 133 0.55 0.51 4.34
CA GLN A 133 0.06 -0.57 3.47
C GLN A 133 -1.18 -0.18 2.63
N GLY A 134 -1.47 1.11 2.51
CA GLY A 134 -2.65 1.63 1.85
C GLY A 134 -3.97 1.38 2.58
N TYR A 135 -3.90 1.04 3.88
CA TYR A 135 -5.09 0.87 4.72
C TYR A 135 -5.80 2.20 4.99
N PRO A 136 -7.07 2.18 5.46
CA PRO A 136 -7.93 3.37 5.50
C PRO A 136 -7.34 4.59 6.23
N TYR A 137 -6.48 4.39 7.23
CA TYR A 137 -5.82 5.46 7.97
C TYR A 137 -4.67 6.15 7.20
N HIS A 138 -4.35 5.69 5.98
CA HIS A 138 -3.38 6.34 5.08
C HIS A 138 -3.72 7.82 4.85
N TYR A 139 -4.96 8.13 4.49
CA TYR A 139 -5.37 9.50 4.16
C TYR A 139 -5.30 10.46 5.35
N ILE A 140 -5.65 10.00 6.56
CA ILE A 140 -5.60 10.87 7.74
C ILE A 140 -4.15 11.12 8.19
N LEU A 141 -3.24 10.15 8.01
CA LEU A 141 -1.81 10.36 8.23
C LEU A 141 -1.18 11.28 7.18
N LEU A 142 -1.59 11.15 5.90
CA LEU A 142 -1.19 12.09 4.85
C LEU A 142 -1.68 13.51 5.18
N ALA A 143 -2.92 13.64 5.66
CA ALA A 143 -3.47 14.91 6.11
C ALA A 143 -2.65 15.56 7.24
N VAL A 144 -2.16 14.76 8.20
CA VAL A 144 -1.25 15.24 9.24
C VAL A 144 0.06 15.75 8.65
N GLY A 145 0.68 15.00 7.75
CA GLY A 145 1.91 15.44 7.07
C GLY A 145 1.70 16.72 6.25
N MET A 146 0.58 16.83 5.54
CA MET A 146 0.19 18.02 4.78
C MET A 146 0.02 19.25 5.66
N LEU A 147 -0.58 19.09 6.84
CA LEU A 147 -0.75 20.18 7.80
C LEU A 147 0.62 20.72 8.28
N VAL A 148 1.60 19.83 8.45
CA VAL A 148 2.96 20.19 8.86
C VAL A 148 3.69 20.91 7.72
N GLU A 149 3.65 20.36 6.50
CA GLU A 149 4.29 20.97 5.34
C GLU A 149 3.69 22.35 5.01
N ASP A 150 2.37 22.51 5.07
CA ASP A 150 1.72 23.79 4.82
C ASP A 150 2.11 24.86 5.84
N ARG A 151 2.28 24.48 7.12
CA ARG A 151 2.72 25.40 8.17
C ARG A 151 4.19 25.79 8.03
N PHE A 152 5.04 24.85 7.59
CA PHE A 152 6.48 25.01 7.52
C PHE A 152 7.04 24.64 6.13
N PRO A 153 6.63 25.34 5.05
CA PRO A 153 6.88 24.88 3.67
C PRO A 153 8.36 24.80 3.28
N LYS A 154 9.22 25.59 3.94
CA LYS A 154 10.69 25.54 3.79
C LYS A 154 11.37 24.51 4.68
N TYR A 155 10.74 24.11 5.79
CA TYR A 155 11.38 23.31 6.84
C TYR A 155 10.75 21.94 7.03
N ALA A 156 9.71 21.60 6.27
CA ALA A 156 9.02 20.32 6.34
C ALA A 156 8.66 19.85 4.94
N ILE A 157 8.64 18.52 4.78
CA ILE A 157 8.19 17.87 3.55
C ILE A 157 7.52 16.54 3.92
N VAL A 158 6.30 16.36 3.44
CA VAL A 158 5.62 15.07 3.45
C VAL A 158 5.79 14.40 2.08
N SER A 159 6.21 13.14 2.10
CA SER A 159 6.43 12.33 0.90
C SER A 159 6.15 10.85 1.18
N GLY A 160 6.39 9.98 0.20
CA GLY A 160 6.09 8.56 0.28
C GLY A 160 5.42 8.09 -1.01
N ASP A 161 4.70 6.96 -0.94
CA ASP A 161 3.93 6.42 -2.07
C ASP A 161 2.59 7.17 -2.18
N ILE A 162 2.67 8.48 -2.45
CA ILE A 162 1.52 9.39 -2.48
C ILE A 162 1.35 10.02 -3.85
N ASP A 163 0.09 10.14 -4.31
CA ASP A 163 -0.24 10.88 -5.52
C ASP A 163 -1.05 12.14 -5.23
N ARG A 164 -1.22 12.97 -6.27
CA ARG A 164 -1.94 14.24 -6.19
C ARG A 164 -3.40 14.08 -5.78
N TYR A 165 -4.09 13.03 -6.23
CA TYR A 165 -5.49 12.80 -5.92
C TYR A 165 -5.66 12.37 -4.46
N GLN A 166 -4.74 11.55 -3.95
CA GLN A 166 -4.70 11.20 -2.53
C GLN A 166 -4.45 12.44 -1.66
N ALA A 167 -3.58 13.34 -2.09
CA ALA A 167 -3.38 14.62 -1.42
C ALA A 167 -4.64 15.50 -1.46
N ILE A 168 -5.41 15.50 -2.56
CA ILE A 168 -6.72 16.19 -2.61
C ILE A 168 -7.70 15.59 -1.59
N GLU A 169 -7.78 14.26 -1.48
CA GLU A 169 -8.67 13.63 -0.49
C GLU A 169 -8.23 13.96 0.94
N ALA A 170 -6.93 13.92 1.23
CA ALA A 170 -6.39 14.36 2.51
C ALA A 170 -6.64 15.86 2.80
N GLN A 171 -6.53 16.72 1.79
CA GLN A 171 -6.88 18.15 1.89
C GLN A 171 -8.37 18.34 2.24
N LYS A 172 -9.28 17.57 1.62
CA LYS A 172 -10.71 17.62 1.96
C LYS A 172 -10.97 17.26 3.41
N ILE A 173 -10.30 16.22 3.93
CA ILE A 173 -10.36 15.83 5.34
C ILE A 173 -9.97 17.01 6.25
N ILE A 174 -8.86 17.70 5.95
CA ILE A 174 -8.40 18.87 6.71
C ILE A 174 -9.44 19.99 6.66
N LYS A 175 -9.95 20.30 5.47
CA LYS A 175 -10.98 21.32 5.27
C LYS A 175 -12.27 21.00 6.03
N ASP A 176 -12.68 19.74 6.06
CA ASP A 176 -13.93 19.34 6.71
C ASP A 176 -13.83 19.38 8.24
N ILE A 177 -12.68 19.00 8.81
CA ILE A 177 -12.50 18.88 10.26
C ILE A 177 -11.96 20.17 10.89
N LEU A 178 -10.88 20.73 10.32
CA LEU A 178 -10.21 21.91 10.86
C LEU A 178 -10.70 23.22 10.25
N LYS A 179 -11.52 23.17 9.18
CA LYS A 179 -12.00 24.35 8.44
C LYS A 179 -10.85 25.21 7.89
N LYS A 180 -9.76 24.56 7.48
CA LYS A 180 -8.58 25.20 6.88
C LYS A 180 -8.38 24.73 5.45
N ASP A 181 -8.00 25.67 4.59
CA ASP A 181 -7.48 25.37 3.27
C ASP A 181 -5.96 25.25 3.40
N VAL A 182 -5.41 24.08 3.10
CA VAL A 182 -3.96 23.81 3.11
C VAL A 182 -3.48 23.56 1.68
N ALA A 183 -2.24 23.89 1.38
CA ALA A 183 -1.62 23.52 0.11
C ALA A 183 -1.46 21.99 -0.03
N LEU A 184 -1.46 21.50 -1.28
CA LEU A 184 -1.03 20.12 -1.56
C LEU A 184 0.48 19.98 -1.29
N PRO A 185 0.99 18.77 -0.95
CA PRO A 185 2.42 18.51 -0.84
C PRO A 185 3.17 18.91 -2.09
N VAL A 186 4.34 19.52 -1.94
CA VAL A 186 5.19 19.95 -3.05
C VAL A 186 5.57 18.79 -3.96
N VAL A 187 5.77 17.59 -3.39
CA VAL A 187 6.10 16.39 -4.15
C VAL A 187 4.99 15.92 -5.09
N THR A 188 3.75 16.35 -4.85
CA THR A 188 2.59 16.07 -5.72
C THR A 188 2.31 17.20 -6.74
N GLU A 189 3.06 18.29 -6.66
CA GLU A 189 2.94 19.49 -7.51
C GLU A 189 4.27 19.71 -8.25
N TRP A 190 4.49 18.91 -9.29
CA TRP A 190 5.82 18.73 -9.90
C TRP A 190 6.44 20.01 -10.45
N GLU A 191 5.67 20.91 -11.07
CA GLU A 191 6.18 22.21 -11.52
C GLU A 191 6.72 23.04 -10.34
N ARG A 192 5.99 23.06 -9.22
CA ARG A 192 6.39 23.78 -8.00
C ARG A 192 7.63 23.15 -7.36
N LEU A 193 7.74 21.82 -7.38
CA LEU A 193 8.94 21.12 -6.90
C LEU A 193 10.15 21.44 -7.77
N ILE A 194 10.02 21.36 -9.09
CA ILE A 194 11.11 21.67 -10.02
C ILE A 194 11.54 23.13 -9.84
N ASP A 195 10.61 24.06 -9.71
CA ASP A 195 10.94 25.47 -9.43
C ASP A 195 11.80 25.62 -8.18
N ARG A 196 11.47 24.91 -7.09
CA ARG A 196 12.31 24.92 -5.87
C ARG A 196 13.68 24.29 -6.10
N ILE A 197 13.76 23.17 -6.81
CA ILE A 197 15.03 22.48 -7.11
C ILE A 197 15.93 23.36 -7.97
N THR A 198 15.37 24.04 -8.96
CA THR A 198 16.13 24.89 -9.90
C THR A 198 16.76 26.12 -9.24
N ASN A 199 16.31 26.51 -8.04
CA ASN A 199 17.02 27.50 -7.23
C ASN A 199 18.42 27.02 -6.79
N PHE A 200 18.65 25.71 -6.75
CA PHE A 200 19.91 25.10 -6.32
C PHE A 200 20.66 24.40 -7.46
N ARG A 201 19.94 23.77 -8.39
CA ARG A 201 20.50 22.95 -9.49
C ARG A 201 19.68 23.07 -10.77
N THR A 202 20.28 23.61 -11.85
CA THR A 202 19.62 23.82 -13.15
C THR A 202 20.11 22.88 -14.26
N ASN A 203 20.88 21.84 -13.92
CA ASN A 203 21.49 20.90 -14.86
C ASN A 203 20.98 19.47 -14.61
N LEU A 204 21.59 18.47 -15.25
CA LEU A 204 21.29 17.05 -15.06
C LEU A 204 21.10 16.64 -13.57
N LYS A 205 21.94 17.14 -12.65
CA LYS A 205 21.81 16.83 -11.22
C LYS A 205 20.50 17.32 -10.60
N GLY A 206 19.92 18.39 -11.13
CA GLY A 206 18.59 18.85 -10.73
C GLY A 206 17.49 17.87 -11.15
N ILE A 207 17.62 17.23 -12.31
CA ILE A 207 16.70 16.19 -12.78
C ILE A 207 16.82 14.93 -11.90
N GLU A 208 18.04 14.53 -11.58
CA GLU A 208 18.32 13.41 -10.68
C GLU A 208 17.73 13.65 -9.28
N ALA A 209 17.93 14.85 -8.72
CA ALA A 209 17.34 15.22 -7.45
C ALA A 209 15.81 15.23 -7.48
N PHE A 210 15.21 15.75 -8.56
CA PHE A 210 13.76 15.73 -8.73
C PHE A 210 13.21 14.30 -8.70
N ASN A 211 13.80 13.37 -9.45
CA ASN A 211 13.38 11.97 -9.45
C ASN A 211 13.59 11.27 -8.10
N TYR A 212 14.66 11.62 -7.38
CA TYR A 212 14.89 11.10 -6.03
C TYR A 212 13.80 11.56 -5.04
N ILE A 213 13.38 12.82 -5.13
CA ILE A 213 12.48 13.44 -4.15
C ILE A 213 11.02 13.03 -4.35
N ILE A 214 10.52 12.93 -5.59
CA ILE A 214 9.09 12.67 -5.83
C ILE A 214 8.61 11.32 -5.29
N ARG A 215 9.46 10.28 -5.32
CA ARG A 215 9.16 8.89 -4.88
C ARG A 215 7.78 8.34 -5.30
N ASP A 216 7.17 8.89 -6.36
CA ASP A 216 5.85 8.49 -6.86
C ASP A 216 5.93 7.18 -7.64
N ASP A 217 4.79 6.49 -7.77
CA ASP A 217 4.64 5.35 -8.66
C ASP A 217 4.80 5.83 -10.12
N PRO A 218 5.86 5.41 -10.84
CA PRO A 218 6.12 5.87 -12.21
C PRO A 218 4.96 5.59 -13.17
N ARG A 219 4.03 4.69 -12.81
CA ARG A 219 2.88 4.30 -13.62
C ARG A 219 1.70 5.29 -13.57
N ARG A 220 1.68 6.25 -12.64
CA ARG A 220 0.46 7.05 -12.37
C ARG A 220 0.30 8.28 -13.24
N ASP A 221 1.37 8.99 -13.61
CA ASP A 221 1.30 10.18 -14.46
C ASP A 221 2.66 10.50 -15.15
N GLY A 222 3.45 9.49 -15.54
CA GLY A 222 4.81 9.67 -16.09
C GLY A 222 4.92 10.64 -17.28
N LYS A 223 3.83 10.80 -18.06
CA LYS A 223 3.64 11.89 -19.02
C LYS A 223 3.94 13.28 -18.46
N LEU A 224 3.25 13.65 -17.37
CA LEU A 224 3.33 15.00 -16.80
C LEU A 224 4.73 15.25 -16.22
N ARG A 225 5.43 14.19 -15.80
CA ARG A 225 6.77 14.23 -15.21
C ARG A 225 7.77 14.64 -16.28
N TYR A 226 7.70 13.95 -17.41
CA TYR A 226 8.51 14.19 -18.59
C TYR A 226 8.30 15.60 -19.16
N GLN A 227 7.04 16.06 -19.23
CA GLN A 227 6.71 17.42 -19.64
C GLN A 227 7.27 18.47 -18.68
N ALA A 228 7.13 18.26 -17.36
CA ALA A 228 7.62 19.18 -16.35
C ALA A 228 9.15 19.34 -16.40
N ILE A 229 9.89 18.22 -16.57
CA ILE A 229 11.35 18.24 -16.73
C ILE A 229 11.75 18.97 -18.01
N ALA A 230 11.18 18.59 -19.16
CA ALA A 230 11.54 19.17 -20.45
C ALA A 230 11.24 20.68 -20.55
N ASN A 231 10.24 21.17 -19.81
CA ASN A 231 9.90 22.59 -19.78
C ASN A 231 10.89 23.46 -18.99
N LYS A 232 11.66 22.87 -18.07
CA LYS A 232 12.49 23.60 -17.09
C LYS A 232 13.99 23.38 -17.28
N PHE A 233 14.38 22.20 -17.73
CA PHE A 233 15.78 21.85 -17.98
C PHE A 233 16.13 21.97 -19.46
N SER A 234 17.43 22.04 -19.76
CA SER A 234 17.88 22.09 -21.15
C SER A 234 17.58 20.78 -21.88
N GLU A 235 17.34 20.85 -23.18
CA GLU A 235 17.15 19.65 -24.03
C GLU A 235 18.34 18.68 -23.91
N ILE A 236 19.55 19.22 -23.77
CA ILE A 236 20.77 18.43 -23.60
C ILE A 236 20.73 17.64 -22.29
N ASP A 237 20.41 18.30 -21.17
CA ASP A 237 20.33 17.63 -19.86
C ASP A 237 19.20 16.60 -19.83
N PHE A 238 18.05 16.92 -20.41
CA PHE A 238 16.92 16.00 -20.52
C PHE A 238 17.28 14.74 -21.32
N HIS A 239 17.89 14.90 -22.50
CA HIS A 239 18.33 13.75 -23.30
C HIS A 239 19.43 12.94 -22.60
N LEU A 240 20.37 13.59 -21.92
CA LEU A 240 21.40 12.89 -21.13
C LEU A 240 20.79 12.08 -19.99
N TRP A 241 19.78 12.61 -19.31
CA TRP A 241 19.04 11.87 -18.29
C TRP A 241 18.38 10.61 -18.86
N ILE A 242 17.63 10.74 -19.96
CA ILE A 242 16.99 9.60 -20.63
C ILE A 242 18.01 8.54 -21.07
N LEU A 243 19.16 8.97 -21.60
CA LEU A 243 20.25 8.07 -21.99
C LEU A 243 20.86 7.32 -20.80
N ASN A 244 20.95 7.97 -19.63
CA ASN A 244 21.47 7.33 -18.43
C ASN A 244 20.47 6.29 -17.90
N GLU A 245 19.19 6.63 -17.82
CA GLU A 245 18.13 5.69 -17.40
C GLU A 245 18.07 4.46 -18.32
N LEU A 246 18.16 4.66 -19.64
CA LEU A 246 18.05 3.57 -20.61
C LEU A 246 19.25 2.61 -20.61
N LYS A 247 20.43 3.03 -20.13
CA LYS A 247 21.63 2.17 -20.07
C LYS A 247 21.56 1.07 -19.03
N GLU A 248 20.70 1.23 -18.03
CA GLU A 248 20.50 0.24 -16.98
C GLU A 248 19.78 -1.02 -17.50
N TYR A 249 19.34 -1.01 -18.76
CA TYR A 249 18.62 -2.10 -19.39
C TYR A 249 19.41 -2.72 -20.53
N GLU A 250 19.39 -4.05 -20.60
CA GLU A 250 20.04 -4.85 -21.64
C GLU A 250 19.15 -5.00 -22.89
N SER A 251 17.84 -4.72 -22.76
CA SER A 251 16.87 -4.93 -23.83
C SER A 251 15.76 -3.86 -23.83
N PRO A 252 15.28 -3.45 -25.03
CA PRO A 252 14.13 -2.55 -25.15
C PRO A 252 12.82 -3.20 -24.66
N ASN A 253 12.76 -4.54 -24.57
CA ASN A 253 11.58 -5.28 -24.09
C ASN A 253 11.54 -5.43 -22.55
N GLN A 254 12.53 -4.93 -21.82
CA GLN A 254 12.47 -4.93 -20.36
C GLN A 254 11.47 -3.88 -19.87
N ASN A 255 10.70 -4.19 -18.82
CA ASN A 255 9.64 -3.32 -18.30
C ASN A 255 10.10 -1.88 -17.99
N GLY A 256 11.36 -1.69 -17.59
CA GLY A 256 11.93 -0.36 -17.36
C GLY A 256 12.09 0.45 -18.65
N SER A 257 12.72 -0.13 -19.69
CA SER A 257 12.79 0.45 -21.04
C SER A 257 11.40 0.78 -21.58
N LEU A 258 10.45 -0.17 -21.46
CA LEU A 258 9.07 0.02 -21.90
C LEU A 258 8.38 1.17 -21.16
N SER A 259 8.64 1.35 -19.87
CA SER A 259 8.10 2.47 -19.09
C SER A 259 8.65 3.82 -19.56
N ILE A 260 9.95 3.89 -19.85
CA ILE A 260 10.59 5.10 -20.43
C ILE A 260 9.97 5.43 -21.79
N PHE A 261 9.78 4.44 -22.67
CA PHE A 261 9.18 4.65 -23.99
C PHE A 261 7.72 5.11 -23.86
N THR A 262 6.97 4.51 -22.95
CA THR A 262 5.58 4.86 -22.67
C THR A 262 5.47 6.32 -22.20
N ASP A 263 6.29 6.72 -21.22
CA ASP A 263 6.29 8.08 -20.69
C ASP A 263 6.69 9.11 -21.75
N TRP A 264 7.74 8.81 -22.53
CA TRP A 264 8.21 9.65 -23.63
C TRP A 264 7.11 9.91 -24.67
N LEU A 265 6.49 8.83 -25.16
CA LEU A 265 5.45 8.93 -26.20
C LEU A 265 4.19 9.60 -25.65
N ASN A 266 3.75 9.23 -24.45
CA ASN A 266 2.59 9.86 -23.81
C ASN A 266 2.82 11.37 -23.55
N ALA A 267 4.05 11.79 -23.28
CA ALA A 267 4.47 13.20 -23.18
C ALA A 267 4.38 13.97 -24.51
N GLY A 268 4.22 13.27 -25.63
CA GLY A 268 4.09 13.86 -26.96
C GLY A 268 5.44 14.12 -27.65
N PHE A 269 6.53 13.57 -27.12
CA PHE A 269 7.83 13.61 -27.78
C PHE A 269 7.87 12.63 -28.96
N ASP A 270 8.70 12.93 -29.95
CA ASP A 270 8.68 12.22 -31.22
C ASP A 270 9.43 10.88 -31.16
N LEU A 271 8.95 9.92 -31.95
CA LEU A 271 9.52 8.57 -32.01
C LEU A 271 10.90 8.55 -32.67
N LYS A 272 11.20 9.48 -33.58
CA LYS A 272 12.48 9.55 -34.28
C LYS A 272 13.62 9.89 -33.30
N THR A 273 13.40 10.87 -32.43
CA THR A 273 14.34 11.22 -31.36
C THR A 273 14.50 10.05 -30.38
N LEU A 274 13.41 9.39 -30.00
CA LEU A 274 13.48 8.19 -29.16
C LEU A 274 14.36 7.11 -29.80
N ALA A 275 14.12 6.77 -31.07
CA ALA A 275 14.90 5.78 -31.81
C ALA A 275 16.39 6.17 -31.93
N ASN A 276 16.68 7.46 -32.12
CA ASN A 276 18.06 7.95 -32.11
C ASN A 276 18.74 7.74 -30.76
N LEU A 277 18.07 8.08 -29.65
CA LEU A 277 18.61 7.93 -28.30
C LEU A 277 18.82 6.45 -27.93
N THR A 278 17.89 5.58 -28.29
CA THR A 278 17.87 4.17 -27.90
C THR A 278 18.76 3.28 -28.76
N CYS A 279 18.82 3.51 -30.07
CA CYS A 279 19.51 2.62 -31.01
C CYS A 279 20.82 3.19 -31.57
N LEU A 280 20.91 4.51 -31.80
CA LEU A 280 22.02 5.09 -32.59
C LEU A 280 23.01 5.91 -31.75
N HIS A 281 22.56 6.49 -30.65
CA HIS A 281 23.40 7.38 -29.86
C HIS A 281 24.61 6.63 -29.28
N LYS A 282 25.83 7.15 -29.52
CA LYS A 282 27.10 6.51 -29.12
C LYS A 282 27.22 6.24 -27.63
N ASN A 283 26.56 7.08 -26.82
CA ASN A 283 26.52 6.97 -25.37
C ASN A 283 25.12 6.54 -24.92
N GLY A 284 24.33 5.89 -25.76
CA GLY A 284 23.06 5.25 -25.39
C GLY A 284 23.24 3.74 -25.23
N PRO A 285 22.16 2.99 -25.00
CA PRO A 285 22.23 1.53 -24.86
C PRO A 285 22.48 0.82 -26.20
N GLN A 286 22.29 1.51 -27.34
CA GLN A 286 22.51 0.96 -28.69
C GLN A 286 21.73 -0.33 -28.95
N PHE A 287 20.45 -0.32 -28.57
CA PHE A 287 19.57 -1.47 -28.81
C PHE A 287 19.47 -1.81 -30.29
N GLN A 288 19.35 -3.10 -30.58
CA GLN A 288 19.13 -3.57 -31.94
C GLN A 288 17.79 -3.05 -32.48
N PRO A 289 17.76 -2.42 -33.68
CA PRO A 289 16.55 -1.86 -34.28
C PRO A 289 15.38 -2.85 -34.34
N GLU A 290 15.66 -4.13 -34.56
CA GLU A 290 14.69 -5.23 -34.60
C GLU A 290 13.98 -5.39 -33.26
N LYS A 291 14.76 -5.50 -32.16
CA LYS A 291 14.19 -5.62 -30.81
C LYS A 291 13.45 -4.35 -30.40
N PHE A 292 13.94 -3.18 -30.79
CA PHE A 292 13.25 -1.92 -30.53
C PHE A 292 11.90 -1.87 -31.25
N THR A 293 11.85 -2.34 -32.50
CA THR A 293 10.61 -2.40 -33.29
C THR A 293 9.59 -3.36 -32.66
N THR A 294 10.02 -4.57 -32.27
CA THR A 294 9.19 -5.52 -31.52
C THR A 294 8.68 -4.92 -30.20
N ALA A 295 9.50 -4.14 -29.48
CA ALA A 295 9.07 -3.47 -28.26
C ALA A 295 7.90 -2.50 -28.51
N LEU A 296 7.99 -1.70 -29.58
CA LEU A 296 6.94 -0.75 -29.94
C LEU A 296 5.64 -1.45 -30.34
N VAL A 297 5.75 -2.53 -31.11
CA VAL A 297 4.58 -3.24 -31.66
C VAL A 297 3.99 -4.20 -30.63
N GLU A 298 4.71 -5.23 -30.21
CA GLU A 298 4.18 -6.30 -29.35
C GLU A 298 3.99 -5.86 -27.89
N SER A 299 4.96 -5.13 -27.34
CA SER A 299 4.97 -4.84 -25.90
C SER A 299 4.21 -3.57 -25.54
N LEU A 300 4.26 -2.54 -26.41
CA LEU A 300 3.59 -1.26 -26.20
C LEU A 300 2.29 -1.10 -26.99
N TRP A 301 2.00 -2.02 -27.91
CA TRP A 301 0.79 -2.02 -28.73
C TRP A 301 0.67 -0.80 -29.64
N LEU A 302 1.76 -0.10 -29.99
CA LEU A 302 1.75 1.23 -30.63
C LEU A 302 0.88 1.31 -31.90
N THR A 303 0.80 0.22 -32.67
CA THR A 303 0.05 0.11 -33.94
C THR A 303 -1.32 -0.56 -33.80
N THR A 304 -1.71 -0.96 -32.60
CA THR A 304 -3.02 -1.60 -32.33
C THR A 304 -4.11 -0.56 -32.21
N ASP A 305 -5.27 -0.76 -32.81
CA ASP A 305 -6.35 0.24 -32.78
C ASP A 305 -6.90 0.48 -31.36
N PHE A 306 -7.30 1.73 -31.09
CA PHE A 306 -7.78 2.16 -29.77
C PHE A 306 -8.97 1.34 -29.25
N GLU A 307 -9.90 0.93 -30.12
CA GLU A 307 -11.07 0.14 -29.71
C GLU A 307 -10.69 -1.23 -29.14
N ILE A 308 -9.60 -1.84 -29.64
CA ILE A 308 -9.05 -3.09 -29.12
C ILE A 308 -8.37 -2.82 -27.77
N ARG A 309 -7.65 -1.71 -27.62
CA ARG A 309 -6.96 -1.38 -26.36
C ARG A 309 -7.92 -0.98 -25.23
N LYS A 310 -8.98 -0.24 -25.55
CA LYS A 310 -9.93 0.36 -24.58
C LYS A 310 -10.57 -0.67 -23.65
N GLN A 311 -10.76 -1.90 -24.11
CA GLN A 311 -11.32 -2.97 -23.27
C GLN A 311 -10.42 -3.33 -22.07
N PHE A 312 -9.12 -3.04 -22.14
CA PHE A 312 -8.17 -3.25 -21.05
C PHE A 312 -8.08 -2.05 -20.09
N ASP A 313 -8.84 -0.98 -20.32
CA ASP A 313 -8.91 0.17 -19.40
C ASP A 313 -9.47 -0.25 -18.02
N ILE A 314 -10.26 -1.32 -17.94
CA ILE A 314 -10.73 -1.90 -16.67
C ILE A 314 -9.59 -2.40 -15.77
N LEU A 315 -8.43 -2.71 -16.37
CA LEU A 315 -7.22 -3.13 -15.67
C LEU A 315 -6.29 -1.95 -15.35
N GLN A 316 -6.69 -0.73 -15.71
CA GLN A 316 -5.99 0.47 -15.29
C GLN A 316 -6.40 0.82 -13.87
N LYS A 317 -5.41 1.32 -13.13
CA LYS A 317 -5.58 1.76 -11.76
C LYS A 317 -6.44 3.03 -11.73
N PRO A 318 -7.54 3.05 -10.94
CA PRO A 318 -8.28 4.27 -10.67
C PRO A 318 -7.38 5.35 -10.06
N LYS A 319 -7.58 6.60 -10.50
CA LYS A 319 -6.85 7.75 -9.96
C LYS A 319 -7.18 7.95 -8.48
N GLY A 320 -6.17 8.11 -7.65
CA GLY A 320 -6.29 8.31 -6.20
C GLY A 320 -6.47 7.03 -5.39
N GLU A 321 -6.63 5.86 -6.01
CA GLU A 321 -6.72 4.61 -5.25
C GLU A 321 -5.35 4.27 -4.65
N VAL A 322 -5.30 4.02 -3.33
CA VAL A 322 -4.06 3.66 -2.63
C VAL A 322 -3.63 2.26 -3.00
N ASP A 323 -2.34 2.10 -3.28
CA ASP A 323 -1.80 0.78 -3.59
C ASP A 323 -1.98 -0.18 -2.42
N ARG A 324 -2.18 -1.45 -2.78
CA ARG A 324 -2.02 -2.56 -1.86
C ARG A 324 -0.89 -3.43 -2.39
N VAL A 325 -0.18 -4.12 -1.50
CA VAL A 325 0.95 -4.97 -1.92
C VAL A 325 0.53 -6.00 -2.97
N MET A 326 -0.66 -6.60 -2.81
CA MET A 326 -1.17 -7.60 -3.76
C MET A 326 -1.57 -7.00 -5.11
N SER A 327 -2.11 -5.77 -5.15
CA SER A 327 -2.41 -5.11 -6.42
C SER A 327 -1.13 -4.77 -7.18
N GLN A 328 -0.08 -4.34 -6.48
CA GLN A 328 1.23 -4.09 -7.08
C GLN A 328 1.83 -5.36 -7.70
N PHE A 329 1.78 -6.50 -6.99
CA PHE A 329 2.25 -7.79 -7.53
C PHE A 329 1.42 -8.27 -8.71
N GLY A 330 0.09 -8.19 -8.62
CA GLY A 330 -0.81 -8.57 -9.70
C GLY A 330 -0.53 -7.77 -10.98
N MET A 331 -0.37 -6.45 -10.84
CA MET A 331 -0.04 -5.59 -11.99
C MET A 331 1.36 -5.86 -12.54
N ALA A 332 2.36 -6.10 -11.69
CA ALA A 332 3.70 -6.43 -12.15
C ALA A 332 3.74 -7.76 -12.93
N MET A 333 3.00 -8.77 -12.47
CA MET A 333 2.87 -10.04 -13.20
C MET A 333 2.16 -9.86 -14.53
N PHE A 334 1.08 -9.07 -14.56
CA PHE A 334 0.37 -8.77 -15.80
C PHE A 334 1.26 -8.00 -16.80
N ASP A 335 2.06 -7.04 -16.34
CA ASP A 335 3.02 -6.32 -17.16
C ASP A 335 4.07 -7.27 -17.76
N MET A 336 4.60 -8.21 -16.94
CA MET A 336 5.55 -9.24 -17.39
C MET A 336 4.95 -10.20 -18.42
N MET A 337 3.63 -10.38 -18.43
CA MET A 337 2.91 -11.21 -19.40
C MET A 337 2.54 -10.46 -20.69
N GLY A 338 3.08 -9.25 -20.90
CA GLY A 338 2.83 -8.45 -22.11
C GLY A 338 1.69 -7.45 -21.98
N GLY A 339 1.14 -7.26 -20.78
CA GLY A 339 0.05 -6.32 -20.51
C GLY A 339 0.44 -4.83 -20.58
N LYS A 340 1.73 -4.51 -20.68
CA LYS A 340 2.27 -3.16 -20.52
C LYS A 340 1.72 -2.14 -21.53
N GLY A 341 1.38 -2.57 -22.74
CA GLY A 341 0.86 -1.69 -23.79
C GLY A 341 -0.45 -0.98 -23.44
N ARG A 342 -1.20 -1.44 -22.42
CA ARG A 342 -2.41 -0.73 -21.94
C ARG A 342 -2.14 0.68 -21.43
N ASP A 343 -0.90 0.96 -21.02
CA ASP A 343 -0.49 2.26 -20.47
C ASP A 343 -0.21 3.29 -21.59
N LEU A 344 0.03 2.83 -22.83
CA LEU A 344 0.31 3.70 -23.96
C LEU A 344 -1.00 4.30 -24.51
N LYS A 345 -1.08 5.64 -24.50
CA LYS A 345 -2.23 6.42 -24.99
C LYS A 345 -2.06 6.93 -26.42
N VAL A 346 -0.91 6.64 -27.02
CA VAL A 346 -0.57 7.05 -28.39
C VAL A 346 -0.82 5.89 -29.35
N TYR A 347 -1.36 6.23 -30.51
CA TYR A 347 -1.50 5.35 -31.66
C TYR A 347 -0.68 5.91 -32.81
N LEU A 348 0.01 5.03 -33.51
CA LEU A 348 0.69 5.35 -34.76
C LEU A 348 0.27 4.31 -35.79
N ALA A 349 -0.21 4.76 -36.95
CA ALA A 349 -0.56 3.83 -38.01
C ALA A 349 0.69 3.11 -38.53
N GLU A 350 0.49 1.91 -39.10
CA GLU A 350 1.59 1.06 -39.56
C GLU A 350 2.49 1.75 -40.59
N ASP A 351 1.89 2.42 -41.59
CA ASP A 351 2.59 3.20 -42.60
C ASP A 351 3.43 4.32 -41.97
N GLN A 352 2.86 5.04 -41.00
CA GLN A 352 3.56 6.11 -40.28
C GLN A 352 4.73 5.58 -39.45
N LEU A 353 4.58 4.43 -38.80
CA LEU A 353 5.67 3.78 -38.07
C LEU A 353 6.81 3.41 -39.04
N LEU A 354 6.46 2.76 -40.15
CA LEU A 354 7.43 2.33 -41.15
C LEU A 354 8.15 3.51 -41.80
N ASP A 355 7.47 4.61 -42.10
CA ASP A 355 8.09 5.84 -42.59
C ASP A 355 9.13 6.38 -41.60
N ILE A 356 8.83 6.38 -40.30
CA ILE A 356 9.79 6.82 -39.27
C ILE A 356 10.98 5.86 -39.19
N LEU A 357 10.73 4.55 -39.22
CA LEU A 357 11.77 3.54 -39.17
C LEU A 357 12.67 3.57 -40.41
N GLU A 358 12.12 3.81 -41.60
CA GLU A 358 12.89 3.97 -42.85
C GLU A 358 13.83 5.18 -42.77
N ASN A 359 13.36 6.28 -42.19
CA ASN A 359 14.18 7.48 -41.99
C ASN A 359 15.33 7.29 -41.00
N VAL A 360 15.22 6.36 -40.04
CA VAL A 360 16.23 6.13 -38.98
C VAL A 360 17.13 4.92 -39.32
N PHE A 361 16.56 3.88 -39.92
CA PHE A 361 17.21 2.60 -40.22
C PHE A 361 16.99 2.19 -41.69
N PRO A 362 17.42 2.99 -42.67
CA PRO A 362 17.12 2.74 -44.09
C PRO A 362 17.66 1.37 -44.57
N ASP A 363 18.82 0.95 -44.05
CA ASP A 363 19.46 -0.30 -44.45
C ASP A 363 18.76 -1.56 -43.91
N LYS A 364 17.84 -1.41 -42.95
CA LYS A 364 17.13 -2.52 -42.31
C LYS A 364 15.62 -2.54 -42.58
N ILE A 365 15.10 -1.59 -43.36
CA ILE A 365 13.65 -1.35 -43.46
C ILE A 365 12.85 -2.58 -43.92
N GLU A 366 13.36 -3.37 -44.86
CA GLU A 366 12.66 -4.59 -45.32
C GLU A 366 12.45 -5.58 -44.16
N GLN A 367 13.49 -5.81 -43.35
CA GLN A 367 13.40 -6.69 -42.18
C GLN A 367 12.46 -6.11 -41.11
N LEU A 368 12.50 -4.79 -40.88
CA LEU A 368 11.61 -4.15 -39.90
C LEU A 368 10.16 -4.17 -40.35
N ARG A 369 9.89 -4.11 -41.67
CA ARG A 369 8.55 -4.23 -42.24
C ARG A 369 7.93 -5.59 -41.97
N ASP A 370 8.71 -6.66 -42.14
CA ASP A 370 8.26 -8.02 -41.81
C ASP A 370 7.90 -8.11 -40.31
N ILE A 371 8.77 -7.63 -39.43
CA ILE A 371 8.53 -7.59 -37.96
C ILE A 371 7.24 -6.83 -37.64
N VAL A 372 7.07 -5.60 -38.14
CA VAL A 372 5.87 -4.81 -37.83
C VAL A 372 4.60 -5.52 -38.28
N THR A 373 4.63 -6.17 -39.45
CA THR A 373 3.45 -6.84 -40.02
C THR A 373 3.10 -8.10 -39.21
N ASP A 374 4.10 -8.95 -38.94
CA ASP A 374 3.91 -10.23 -38.26
C ASP A 374 3.55 -10.02 -36.78
N ASP A 375 4.34 -9.23 -36.05
CA ASP A 375 4.13 -8.93 -34.62
C ASP A 375 2.75 -8.27 -34.39
N ARG A 376 2.34 -7.35 -35.27
CA ARG A 376 1.03 -6.69 -35.16
C ARG A 376 -0.11 -7.69 -35.31
N LYS A 377 0.02 -8.61 -36.26
CA LYS A 377 -1.00 -9.63 -36.52
C LYS A 377 -1.12 -10.57 -35.32
N GLU A 378 -0.01 -11.11 -34.84
CA GLU A 378 0.02 -12.01 -33.68
C GLU A 378 -0.54 -11.33 -32.42
N LEU A 379 -0.12 -10.08 -32.16
CA LEU A 379 -0.65 -9.30 -31.04
C LEU A 379 -2.16 -9.09 -31.14
N THR A 380 -2.66 -8.72 -32.32
CA THR A 380 -4.09 -8.44 -32.52
C THR A 380 -4.93 -9.69 -32.24
N GLU A 381 -4.51 -10.86 -32.76
CA GLU A 381 -5.16 -12.14 -32.48
C GLU A 381 -5.13 -12.48 -30.98
N SER A 382 -4.02 -12.24 -30.30
CA SER A 382 -3.85 -12.48 -28.85
C SER A 382 -4.76 -11.58 -27.98
N LEU A 383 -4.86 -10.29 -28.32
CA LEU A 383 -5.70 -9.34 -27.59
C LEU A 383 -7.20 -9.62 -27.81
N GLU A 384 -7.60 -10.06 -29.00
CA GLU A 384 -8.98 -10.49 -29.27
C GLU A 384 -9.36 -11.75 -28.51
N LEU A 385 -8.46 -12.73 -28.38
CA LEU A 385 -8.69 -13.89 -27.51
C LEU A 385 -8.83 -13.49 -26.04
N SER A 386 -7.95 -12.60 -25.57
CA SER A 386 -7.98 -12.09 -24.19
C SER A 386 -9.28 -11.35 -23.86
N LYS A 387 -9.87 -10.65 -24.84
CA LYS A 387 -11.19 -10.01 -24.72
C LYS A 387 -12.30 -11.00 -24.36
N GLU A 388 -12.33 -12.16 -24.99
CA GLU A 388 -13.37 -13.16 -24.72
C GLU A 388 -13.29 -13.67 -23.28
N TYR A 389 -12.08 -13.80 -22.74
CA TYR A 389 -11.88 -14.16 -21.33
C TYR A 389 -12.31 -13.02 -20.40
N LEU A 390 -11.85 -11.79 -20.64
CA LEU A 390 -12.23 -10.64 -19.80
C LEU A 390 -13.75 -10.44 -19.75
N ASN A 391 -14.44 -10.54 -20.89
CA ASN A 391 -15.90 -10.42 -20.93
C ASN A 391 -16.61 -11.53 -20.13
N LYS A 392 -16.08 -12.77 -20.12
CA LYS A 392 -16.64 -13.85 -19.29
C LYS A 392 -16.46 -13.60 -17.80
N PHE A 393 -15.35 -12.97 -17.40
CA PHE A 393 -15.09 -12.64 -16.00
C PHE A 393 -15.84 -11.38 -15.53
N CYS A 394 -16.01 -10.38 -16.40
CA CYS A 394 -16.57 -9.07 -16.03
C CYS A 394 -18.09 -8.95 -16.21
N CYS A 395 -18.74 -9.77 -17.05
CA CYS A 395 -20.20 -9.69 -17.28
C CYS A 395 -21.06 -10.39 -16.20
N ASP A 396 -20.47 -11.00 -15.18
CA ASP A 396 -21.16 -11.44 -13.97
C ASP A 396 -21.25 -10.27 -12.95
N ASP A 397 -21.91 -9.18 -13.36
CA ASP A 397 -22.00 -7.89 -12.64
C ASP A 397 -22.53 -8.01 -11.20
N ASP A 398 -23.38 -9.00 -10.91
CA ASP A 398 -23.94 -9.23 -9.56
C ASP A 398 -22.99 -9.95 -8.60
N THR A 399 -21.79 -10.37 -9.05
CA THR A 399 -20.86 -11.15 -8.22
C THR A 399 -19.46 -10.57 -8.10
N MET A 400 -19.13 -9.45 -8.77
CA MET A 400 -17.80 -8.86 -8.66
C MET A 400 -17.51 -8.34 -7.25
N ASP A 401 -18.50 -7.76 -6.56
CA ASP A 401 -18.37 -7.37 -5.15
C ASP A 401 -18.21 -8.59 -4.21
N GLU A 402 -18.76 -9.76 -4.56
CA GLU A 402 -18.68 -10.99 -3.74
C GLU A 402 -17.49 -11.90 -4.09
N LYS A 403 -16.95 -11.84 -5.31
CA LYS A 403 -15.88 -12.75 -5.79
C LYS A 403 -14.48 -12.15 -5.67
N PHE A 404 -14.34 -10.83 -5.71
CA PHE A 404 -13.04 -10.15 -5.52
C PHE A 404 -12.85 -9.59 -4.10
N SER A 405 -13.79 -9.83 -3.17
CA SER A 405 -13.61 -9.48 -1.76
C SER A 405 -12.50 -10.34 -1.14
N LEU A 406 -11.27 -9.84 -1.25
CA LEU A 406 -10.10 -10.07 -0.39
C LEU A 406 -9.94 -11.50 0.14
N VAL A 407 -9.12 -12.28 -0.55
CA VAL A 407 -8.71 -13.67 -0.30
C VAL A 407 -7.83 -13.82 0.97
N ASP A 408 -7.99 -12.94 1.97
CA ASP A 408 -7.12 -12.87 3.14
C ASP A 408 -7.86 -12.84 4.48
N GLY A 409 -9.17 -13.08 4.50
CA GLY A 409 -9.97 -13.21 5.72
C GLY A 409 -10.38 -11.87 6.36
N THR A 410 -10.06 -10.73 5.72
CA THR A 410 -10.44 -9.39 6.22
C THR A 410 -11.93 -9.11 6.11
N GLU A 411 -12.68 -9.85 5.28
CA GLU A 411 -14.14 -9.76 5.18
C GLU A 411 -14.82 -10.00 6.53
N PHE A 412 -14.24 -10.86 7.37
CA PHE A 412 -14.77 -11.14 8.71
C PHE A 412 -14.66 -9.95 9.68
N PHE A 413 -13.77 -8.97 9.42
CA PHE A 413 -13.66 -7.76 10.26
C PHE A 413 -14.90 -6.88 10.17
N THR A 414 -15.54 -6.82 9.00
CA THR A 414 -16.69 -5.94 8.75
C THR A 414 -18.04 -6.56 9.10
N LEU A 415 -18.09 -7.88 9.33
CA LEU A 415 -19.34 -8.58 9.66
C LEU A 415 -19.96 -8.13 10.98
N ASN A 416 -21.27 -7.98 10.94
CA ASN A 416 -22.16 -7.76 12.07
C ASN A 416 -22.99 -9.02 12.37
N ASN A 417 -23.57 -9.08 13.57
CA ASN A 417 -24.37 -10.22 14.01
C ASN A 417 -25.67 -10.43 13.18
N GLU A 418 -26.10 -9.40 12.45
CA GLU A 418 -27.29 -9.45 11.59
C GLU A 418 -26.97 -9.91 10.16
N ASP A 419 -25.68 -9.92 9.79
CA ASP A 419 -25.26 -10.24 8.43
C ASP A 419 -25.36 -11.75 8.16
N SER A 420 -25.85 -12.11 6.97
CA SER A 420 -25.86 -13.50 6.54
C SER A 420 -24.50 -13.91 6.03
N LEU A 421 -23.93 -14.98 6.60
CA LEU A 421 -22.66 -15.55 6.13
C LEU A 421 -22.78 -16.13 4.71
N SER A 422 -21.82 -15.78 3.86
CA SER A 422 -21.67 -16.34 2.52
C SER A 422 -21.31 -17.85 2.57
N LYS A 423 -21.34 -18.52 1.41
CA LYS A 423 -20.93 -19.93 1.33
C LYS A 423 -19.46 -20.13 1.71
N SER A 424 -18.57 -19.29 1.19
CA SER A 424 -17.13 -19.33 1.50
C SER A 424 -16.85 -19.04 2.98
N GLN A 425 -17.52 -18.05 3.56
CA GLN A 425 -17.36 -17.72 4.99
C GLN A 425 -17.81 -18.87 5.90
N LYS A 426 -18.94 -19.50 5.58
CA LYS A 426 -19.41 -20.70 6.31
C LYS A 426 -18.39 -21.83 6.19
N LEU A 427 -17.79 -22.01 5.03
CA LEU A 427 -16.76 -23.02 4.78
C LEU A 427 -15.54 -22.81 5.68
N ILE A 428 -14.99 -21.59 5.71
CA ILE A 428 -13.82 -21.23 6.53
C ILE A 428 -14.13 -21.44 8.02
N LEU A 429 -15.24 -20.89 8.51
CA LEU A 429 -15.64 -21.04 9.92
C LEU A 429 -15.89 -22.51 10.30
N SER A 430 -16.41 -23.32 9.37
CA SER A 430 -16.59 -24.75 9.60
C SER A 430 -15.26 -25.49 9.69
N GLY A 431 -14.29 -25.14 8.85
CA GLY A 431 -12.92 -25.66 8.92
C GLY A 431 -12.30 -25.35 10.28
N ILE A 432 -12.35 -24.09 10.71
CA ILE A 432 -11.87 -23.66 12.03
C ILE A 432 -12.58 -24.42 13.16
N SER A 433 -13.91 -24.58 13.08
CA SER A 433 -14.69 -25.31 14.10
C SER A 433 -14.30 -26.80 14.19
N SER A 434 -14.04 -27.45 13.05
CA SER A 434 -13.55 -28.84 13.02
C SER A 434 -12.16 -28.94 13.63
N ILE A 435 -11.25 -28.04 13.27
CA ILE A 435 -9.89 -28.04 13.82
C ILE A 435 -9.95 -27.72 15.32
N LEU A 436 -10.82 -26.82 15.76
CA LEU A 436 -11.02 -26.51 17.19
C LEU A 436 -11.43 -27.74 17.99
N ASN A 437 -12.39 -28.55 17.52
CA ASN A 437 -12.81 -29.77 18.21
C ASN A 437 -11.63 -30.75 18.42
N GLN A 438 -10.79 -30.89 17.40
CA GLN A 438 -9.61 -31.74 17.46
C GLN A 438 -8.51 -31.14 18.35
N ALA A 439 -8.24 -29.85 18.18
CA ALA A 439 -7.24 -29.11 18.94
C ALA A 439 -7.58 -29.07 20.42
N GLU A 440 -8.87 -28.95 20.80
CA GLU A 440 -9.30 -29.01 22.19
C GLU A 440 -8.95 -30.35 22.84
N LYS A 441 -9.14 -31.47 22.15
CA LYS A 441 -8.78 -32.81 22.66
C LYS A 441 -7.29 -32.95 22.90
N GLU A 442 -6.45 -32.39 22.03
CA GLU A 442 -5.00 -32.40 22.18
C GLU A 442 -4.54 -31.40 23.26
N PHE A 443 -5.14 -30.21 23.29
CA PHE A 443 -4.87 -29.15 24.26
C PHE A 443 -5.14 -29.62 25.71
N LEU A 444 -6.18 -30.42 25.89
CA LEU A 444 -6.54 -31.03 27.18
C LEU A 444 -5.71 -32.26 27.56
N LYS A 445 -4.74 -32.71 26.73
CA LYS A 445 -3.77 -33.74 27.15
C LYS A 445 -2.60 -33.19 27.96
N ASN A 446 -2.41 -31.87 27.96
CA ASN A 446 -1.42 -31.23 28.83
C ASN A 446 -1.99 -31.17 30.26
N ASP A 447 -1.31 -31.80 31.22
CA ASP A 447 -1.80 -31.95 32.60
C ASP A 447 -2.10 -30.61 33.30
N GLU A 448 -1.28 -29.57 33.08
CA GLU A 448 -1.48 -28.24 33.66
C GLU A 448 -2.72 -27.55 33.08
N LEU A 449 -2.93 -27.67 31.76
CA LEU A 449 -4.11 -27.12 31.09
C LEU A 449 -5.37 -27.93 31.41
N ALA A 450 -5.28 -29.26 31.47
CA ALA A 450 -6.37 -30.13 31.88
C ALA A 450 -6.84 -29.80 33.31
N GLU A 451 -5.92 -29.49 34.22
CA GLU A 451 -6.25 -29.05 35.56
C GLU A 451 -7.07 -27.74 35.56
N ILE A 452 -6.66 -26.77 34.72
CA ILE A 452 -7.33 -25.48 34.55
C ILE A 452 -8.72 -25.62 33.91
N PHE A 453 -8.85 -26.45 32.87
CA PHE A 453 -10.04 -26.47 32.01
C PHE A 453 -11.04 -27.59 32.31
N ILE A 454 -10.65 -28.65 33.02
CA ILE A 454 -11.50 -29.81 33.34
C ILE A 454 -11.65 -29.99 34.85
N ASN A 455 -10.55 -30.02 35.60
CA ASN A 455 -10.57 -30.51 37.00
C ASN A 455 -11.03 -29.44 38.00
N GLN A 456 -10.60 -28.18 37.81
CA GLN A 456 -11.01 -27.03 38.62
C GLN A 456 -11.26 -25.81 37.72
N PRO A 457 -12.40 -25.77 37.00
CA PRO A 457 -12.68 -24.68 36.07
C PRO A 457 -12.78 -23.35 36.80
N ASP A 458 -11.76 -22.51 36.61
CA ASP A 458 -11.66 -21.16 37.14
C ASP A 458 -11.55 -20.19 35.97
N ILE A 459 -12.60 -19.38 35.77
CA ILE A 459 -12.69 -18.43 34.67
C ILE A 459 -11.59 -17.35 34.74
N ASN A 460 -11.17 -16.95 35.94
CA ASN A 460 -10.12 -15.96 36.13
C ASN A 460 -8.75 -16.54 35.78
N LYS A 461 -8.49 -17.80 36.16
CA LYS A 461 -7.30 -18.54 35.73
C LYS A 461 -7.29 -18.71 34.21
N CYS A 462 -8.42 -19.01 33.58
CA CYS A 462 -8.52 -19.09 32.12
C CYS A 462 -8.25 -17.75 31.42
N ARG A 463 -8.82 -16.63 31.91
CA ARG A 463 -8.53 -15.29 31.36
C ARG A 463 -7.05 -14.93 31.51
N PHE A 464 -6.46 -15.22 32.66
CA PHE A 464 -5.02 -15.04 32.86
C PHE A 464 -4.20 -15.85 31.84
N THR A 465 -4.50 -17.13 31.66
CA THR A 465 -3.86 -17.99 30.64
C THR A 465 -4.06 -17.42 29.23
N LEU A 466 -5.26 -16.92 28.90
CA LEU A 466 -5.53 -16.29 27.61
C LEU A 466 -4.62 -15.09 27.34
N VAL A 467 -4.42 -14.21 28.33
CA VAL A 467 -3.51 -13.06 28.20
C VAL A 467 -2.07 -13.51 27.98
N GLN A 468 -1.61 -14.56 28.69
CA GLN A 468 -0.27 -15.11 28.50
C GLN A 468 -0.07 -15.68 27.09
N ILE A 469 -1.00 -16.52 26.63
CA ILE A 469 -0.90 -17.15 25.30
C ILE A 469 -0.97 -16.08 24.21
N THR A 470 -1.87 -15.09 24.35
CA THR A 470 -2.03 -14.04 23.34
C THR A 470 -0.83 -13.12 23.25
N LYS A 471 -0.11 -12.89 24.36
CA LYS A 471 1.14 -12.13 24.38
C LYS A 471 2.25 -12.78 23.54
N GLU A 472 2.32 -14.11 23.54
CA GLU A 472 3.37 -14.85 22.83
C GLU A 472 2.96 -15.25 21.39
N TYR A 473 1.70 -15.65 21.20
CA TYR A 473 1.26 -16.34 19.97
C TYR A 473 -0.10 -15.90 19.41
N GLY A 474 -0.83 -15.01 20.11
CA GLY A 474 -2.18 -14.62 19.71
C GLY A 474 -2.25 -13.31 18.93
N PRO A 475 -3.40 -13.04 18.29
CA PRO A 475 -3.66 -11.74 17.71
C PRO A 475 -3.70 -10.68 18.81
N ARG A 476 -3.18 -9.49 18.49
CA ARG A 476 -3.46 -8.30 19.30
C ARG A 476 -4.91 -7.91 19.07
N LEU A 477 -5.61 -7.63 20.17
CA LEU A 477 -7.04 -7.37 20.17
C LEU A 477 -7.35 -5.92 20.52
N THR A 478 -8.53 -5.44 20.16
CA THR A 478 -9.02 -4.13 20.57
C THR A 478 -9.42 -4.08 22.04
N GLU A 479 -9.50 -2.87 22.59
CA GLU A 479 -10.12 -2.57 23.88
C GLU A 479 -11.55 -3.14 23.99
N ASN A 480 -12.31 -3.16 22.89
CA ASN A 480 -13.67 -3.69 22.85
C ASN A 480 -13.69 -5.22 22.95
N ALA A 481 -12.75 -5.90 22.27
CA ALA A 481 -12.58 -7.34 22.39
C ALA A 481 -12.30 -7.73 23.84
N TRP A 482 -11.32 -7.08 24.45
CA TRP A 482 -10.99 -7.33 25.86
C TRP A 482 -12.14 -6.99 26.80
N ASN A 483 -12.88 -5.90 26.55
CA ASN A 483 -14.04 -5.53 27.36
C ASN A 483 -15.12 -6.62 27.41
N TRP A 484 -15.38 -7.33 26.30
CA TRP A 484 -16.37 -8.41 26.33
C TRP A 484 -15.78 -9.69 26.93
N ILE A 485 -14.51 -10.00 26.66
CA ILE A 485 -13.80 -11.17 27.22
C ILE A 485 -13.72 -11.07 28.76
N ASP A 486 -13.40 -9.90 29.29
CA ASP A 486 -13.29 -9.64 30.72
C ASP A 486 -14.66 -9.72 31.44
N LYS A 487 -15.76 -9.51 30.71
CA LYS A 487 -17.14 -9.60 31.23
C LYS A 487 -17.82 -10.94 30.95
N GLU A 488 -17.22 -11.81 30.14
CA GLU A 488 -17.82 -13.06 29.70
C GLU A 488 -17.84 -14.10 30.82
N ASN A 489 -19.01 -14.68 31.12
CA ASN A 489 -19.17 -15.68 32.15
C ASN A 489 -19.35 -17.11 31.59
N ASP A 490 -19.56 -17.25 30.28
CA ASP A 490 -19.58 -18.55 29.62
C ASP A 490 -18.16 -19.11 29.48
N PHE A 491 -17.86 -20.04 30.38
CA PHE A 491 -16.59 -20.76 30.42
C PHE A 491 -16.25 -21.44 29.08
N SER A 492 -17.25 -21.90 28.32
CA SER A 492 -17.00 -22.53 27.02
C SER A 492 -16.39 -21.56 26.03
N LEU A 493 -16.83 -20.30 26.03
CA LEU A 493 -16.32 -19.27 25.11
C LEU A 493 -14.87 -18.91 25.45
N ILE A 494 -14.57 -18.67 26.73
CA ILE A 494 -13.20 -18.38 27.17
C ILE A 494 -12.26 -19.55 26.86
N LYS A 495 -12.70 -20.80 27.09
CA LYS A 495 -11.94 -21.99 26.71
C LYS A 495 -11.69 -22.06 25.21
N THR A 496 -12.72 -21.80 24.38
CA THR A 496 -12.56 -21.74 22.92
C THR A 496 -11.50 -20.71 22.52
N LEU A 497 -11.50 -19.52 23.12
CA LEU A 497 -10.47 -18.51 22.84
C LEU A 497 -9.07 -18.98 23.26
N CYS A 498 -8.91 -19.65 24.40
CA CYS A 498 -7.61 -20.21 24.82
C CYS A 498 -7.08 -21.25 23.83
N VAL A 499 -7.95 -22.17 23.38
CA VAL A 499 -7.57 -23.17 22.37
C VAL A 499 -7.19 -22.48 21.07
N LEU A 500 -8.00 -21.54 20.56
CA LEU A 500 -7.67 -20.77 19.36
C LEU A 500 -6.36 -20.00 19.50
N ALA A 501 -6.12 -19.35 20.65
CA ALA A 501 -4.90 -18.61 20.91
C ALA A 501 -3.66 -19.52 20.78
N ALA A 502 -3.74 -20.74 21.31
CA ALA A 502 -2.66 -21.72 21.31
C ALA A 502 -2.41 -22.39 19.94
N MET A 503 -3.25 -22.15 18.94
CA MET A 503 -3.02 -22.62 17.58
C MET A 503 -2.00 -21.71 16.88
N VAL A 504 -0.71 -22.04 17.05
CA VAL A 504 0.44 -21.23 16.59
C VAL A 504 0.71 -21.38 15.08
N ASN A 505 0.31 -22.49 14.46
CA ASN A 505 0.64 -22.81 13.04
C ASN A 505 -0.35 -22.25 12.01
N MET A 506 -1.23 -21.30 12.39
CA MET A 506 -2.14 -20.62 11.46
C MET A 506 -1.48 -19.40 10.83
N ASN A 507 -0.39 -19.61 10.09
CA ASN A 507 0.38 -18.52 9.46
C ASN A 507 -0.19 -18.07 8.11
N GLU A 508 -1.22 -18.75 7.62
CA GLU A 508 -1.96 -18.31 6.43
C GLU A 508 -2.86 -17.12 6.81
N GLN A 509 -2.81 -16.07 6.01
CA GLN A 509 -3.38 -14.75 6.34
C GLN A 509 -4.90 -14.83 6.58
N THR A 510 -5.62 -15.63 5.79
CA THR A 510 -7.06 -15.87 5.95
C THR A 510 -7.39 -16.46 7.30
N LEU A 511 -6.66 -17.49 7.73
CA LEU A 511 -6.85 -18.11 9.04
C LEU A 511 -6.49 -17.15 10.18
N TYR A 512 -5.42 -16.35 10.04
CA TYR A 512 -5.05 -15.36 11.05
C TYR A 512 -6.13 -14.29 11.23
N ASN A 513 -6.61 -13.69 10.14
CA ASN A 513 -7.62 -12.64 10.17
C ASN A 513 -9.00 -13.17 10.62
N THR A 514 -9.36 -14.38 10.21
CA THR A 514 -10.57 -15.04 10.71
C THR A 514 -10.47 -15.33 12.21
N LYS A 515 -9.32 -15.84 12.68
CA LYS A 515 -9.04 -16.03 14.12
C LYS A 515 -9.18 -14.71 14.86
N LYS A 516 -8.52 -13.63 14.40
CA LYS A 516 -8.65 -12.29 15.01
C LYS A 516 -10.13 -11.86 15.08
N SER A 517 -10.90 -12.04 14.01
CA SER A 517 -12.33 -11.71 13.98
C SER A 517 -13.16 -12.44 15.03
N ILE A 518 -12.85 -13.72 15.30
CA ILE A 518 -13.50 -14.51 16.34
C ILE A 518 -13.25 -13.92 17.74
N PHE A 519 -12.04 -13.41 18.00
CA PHE A 519 -11.73 -12.73 19.27
C PHE A 519 -12.38 -11.35 19.37
N GLU A 520 -12.46 -10.62 18.26
CA GLU A 520 -13.06 -9.28 18.22
C GLU A 520 -14.59 -9.34 18.39
N LYS A 521 -15.23 -10.42 17.94
CA LYS A 521 -16.69 -10.54 17.88
C LYS A 521 -17.19 -11.74 18.67
N ARG A 522 -17.78 -11.47 19.84
CA ARG A 522 -18.41 -12.46 20.72
C ARG A 522 -19.35 -13.43 19.99
N TRP A 523 -20.15 -12.95 19.04
CA TRP A 523 -21.13 -13.77 18.32
C TRP A 523 -20.46 -14.79 17.37
N LEU A 524 -19.33 -14.42 16.73
CA LEU A 524 -18.53 -15.35 15.93
C LEU A 524 -17.90 -16.42 16.83
N CYS A 525 -17.38 -16.02 18.00
CA CYS A 525 -16.88 -16.96 19.00
C CYS A 525 -17.96 -17.96 19.40
N LYS A 526 -19.15 -17.47 19.74
CA LYS A 526 -20.30 -18.33 20.08
C LYS A 526 -20.65 -19.29 18.94
N LEU A 527 -20.71 -18.80 17.71
CA LEU A 527 -21.03 -19.61 16.55
C LEU A 527 -20.03 -20.75 16.35
N VAL A 528 -18.73 -20.44 16.41
CA VAL A 528 -17.64 -21.44 16.27
C VAL A 528 -17.63 -22.43 17.43
N THR A 529 -17.87 -21.96 18.66
CA THR A 529 -18.01 -22.85 19.85
C THR A 529 -19.21 -23.79 19.74
N GLU A 530 -20.33 -23.34 19.17
CA GLU A 530 -21.50 -24.19 18.94
C GLU A 530 -21.23 -25.22 17.83
N TRP A 531 -20.65 -24.79 16.72
CA TRP A 531 -20.37 -25.67 15.58
C TRP A 531 -19.30 -26.71 15.90
N SER A 532 -18.32 -26.37 16.74
CA SER A 532 -17.29 -27.33 17.17
C SER A 532 -17.86 -28.46 18.03
N LYS A 533 -19.02 -28.28 18.65
CA LYS A 533 -19.70 -29.28 19.50
C LYS A 533 -20.69 -30.15 18.71
N ASP A 534 -21.09 -29.73 17.52
CA ASP A 534 -22.10 -30.40 16.69
C ASP A 534 -21.47 -31.35 15.67
N SER A 535 -21.36 -32.62 16.05
CA SER A 535 -20.72 -33.65 15.21
C SER A 535 -21.46 -33.95 13.91
N GLU A 536 -22.79 -33.81 13.88
CA GLU A 536 -23.59 -34.04 12.66
C GLU A 536 -23.39 -32.89 11.67
N LYS A 537 -23.33 -31.65 12.17
CA LYS A 537 -23.06 -30.47 11.36
C LYS A 537 -21.64 -30.46 10.81
N LEU A 538 -20.63 -30.85 11.60
CA LEU A 538 -19.25 -31.01 11.14
C LEU A 538 -19.13 -32.07 10.04
N GLU A 539 -19.84 -33.19 10.16
CA GLU A 539 -19.86 -34.25 9.15
C GLU A 539 -20.57 -33.83 7.85
N SER A 540 -21.69 -33.11 7.97
CA SER A 540 -22.39 -32.52 6.82
C SER A 540 -21.51 -31.50 6.08
N LEU A 541 -20.70 -30.73 6.81
CA LEU A 541 -19.82 -29.69 6.25
C LEU A 541 -18.58 -30.29 5.59
N ARG A 542 -18.00 -31.36 6.14
CA ARG A 542 -16.93 -32.14 5.48
C ARG A 542 -17.34 -32.67 4.11
N LYS A 543 -18.56 -33.22 4.01
CA LYS A 543 -19.12 -33.70 2.73
C LYS A 543 -19.36 -32.58 1.72
N MET A 544 -19.59 -31.34 2.18
CA MET A 544 -19.67 -30.18 1.28
C MET A 544 -18.29 -29.75 0.77
N LEU A 545 -17.27 -29.76 1.63
CA LEU A 545 -15.86 -29.49 1.28
C LEU A 545 -15.35 -30.46 0.22
N GLU A 546 -15.54 -31.76 0.44
CA GLU A 546 -15.11 -32.81 -0.50
C GLU A 546 -15.72 -32.60 -1.89
N LYS A 547 -17.01 -32.24 -1.94
CA LYS A 547 -17.75 -32.02 -3.19
C LYS A 547 -17.35 -30.74 -3.95
N GLU A 548 -16.86 -29.71 -3.25
CA GLU A 548 -16.32 -28.50 -3.88
C GLU A 548 -14.89 -28.71 -4.37
N MET A 549 -14.09 -29.49 -3.65
CA MET A 549 -12.74 -29.87 -4.10
C MET A 549 -12.80 -30.75 -5.36
N GLU A 550 -13.75 -31.68 -5.44
CA GLU A 550 -14.01 -32.50 -6.63
C GLU A 550 -14.51 -31.71 -7.86
N LYS A 551 -14.95 -30.45 -7.70
CA LYS A 551 -15.38 -29.58 -8.81
C LYS A 551 -14.28 -28.72 -9.41
N ASN A 552 -13.17 -28.57 -8.69
CA ASN A 552 -12.03 -27.75 -9.07
C ASN A 552 -10.83 -28.58 -9.57
N GLU A 553 -10.96 -29.91 -9.61
CA GLU A 553 -10.14 -30.85 -10.40
C GLU A 553 -10.83 -31.16 -11.74
#